data_AF-A0A937UA70-F1
#
_entry.id   AF-A0A937UA70-F1
#
_cell.length_a   1.000
_cell.length_b   1.000
_cell.length_c   1.000
_cell.angle_alpha   90.00
_cell.angle_beta   90.00
_cell.angle_gamma   90.00
#
_symmetry.space_group_name_H-M   'P 1'
#
loop_
_entity.id
_entity.type
_entity.pdbx_description
1 polymer ?
#
loop_
_entity_poly.entity_id
_entity_poly.type
_entity_poly.pdbx_seq_one_letter_code
_entity_poly.pdbx_strand_id
1 'polypeptide(L)'
;MSKEDAKPRQVGIAGLPKGWAVAVQLVGTFGLAVFLVLHYVLVMQPREAKRYEQLQSLGEIVAGQHSLLTREQASRLEDLFVIAAGHEVAGLIVDELRGNSTADALAKKIEDKLIFQTRLLEGLRRKDGGTISEMLTHKIRNSDISPKVAQRAVAEWTNSQSEVIANECRDMLNFEIKRAAMAK
;
A
#
# COMPACT_ATOMS: atom_id res chain seq x y z
N MET A 1 -38.79 -40.37 -7.66
CA MET A 1 -38.75 -39.06 -8.35
C MET A 1 -37.54 -38.30 -7.84
N SER A 2 -36.77 -37.76 -8.78
CA SER A 2 -35.33 -37.46 -8.68
C SER A 2 -34.94 -36.49 -7.56
N LYS A 3 -33.87 -36.86 -6.86
CA LYS A 3 -32.96 -35.92 -6.20
C LYS A 3 -32.30 -35.11 -7.31
N GLU A 4 -32.56 -33.82 -7.40
CA GLU A 4 -31.76 -32.93 -8.23
C GLU A 4 -30.36 -32.84 -7.59
N ASP A 5 -29.40 -33.47 -8.26
CA ASP A 5 -27.98 -33.35 -7.98
C ASP A 5 -27.57 -31.88 -8.13
N ALA A 6 -27.54 -31.16 -7.01
CA ALA A 6 -26.90 -29.86 -6.93
C ALA A 6 -25.40 -30.04 -7.24
N LYS A 7 -25.01 -29.81 -8.50
CA LYS A 7 -23.61 -29.80 -8.94
C LYS A 7 -22.80 -29.00 -7.91
N PRO A 8 -21.70 -29.56 -7.36
CA PRO A 8 -20.89 -28.85 -6.37
C PRO A 8 -20.39 -27.56 -7.01
N ARG A 9 -20.86 -26.41 -6.50
CA ARG A 9 -20.37 -25.09 -6.92
C ARG A 9 -18.85 -25.13 -6.73
N GLN A 10 -18.09 -25.04 -7.82
CA GLN A 10 -16.64 -24.91 -7.73
C GLN A 10 -16.33 -23.55 -7.13
N VAL A 11 -16.17 -23.55 -5.80
CA VAL A 11 -15.81 -22.38 -5.02
C VAL A 11 -14.33 -22.10 -5.26
N GLY A 12 -14.02 -20.89 -5.70
CA GLY A 12 -12.65 -20.39 -5.79
C GLY A 12 -12.13 -19.94 -4.42
N ILE A 13 -11.01 -19.22 -4.43
CA ILE A 13 -10.41 -18.64 -3.22
C ILE A 13 -11.46 -17.77 -2.51
N ALA A 14 -11.59 -17.92 -1.19
CA ALA A 14 -12.45 -17.10 -0.30
C ALA A 14 -13.99 -17.31 -0.41
N GLY A 15 -14.49 -18.46 -0.84
CA GLY A 15 -15.94 -18.69 -0.85
C GLY A 15 -16.65 -18.11 -2.09
N LEU A 16 -15.92 -17.46 -2.98
CA LEU A 16 -16.45 -16.83 -4.18
C LEU A 16 -16.52 -17.80 -5.35
N PRO A 17 -17.49 -17.66 -6.27
CA PRO A 17 -17.50 -18.42 -7.51
C PRO A 17 -16.19 -18.21 -8.29
N LYS A 18 -15.58 -19.28 -8.83
CA LYS A 18 -14.25 -19.24 -9.49
C LYS A 18 -14.04 -18.05 -10.44
N GLY A 19 -15.03 -17.68 -11.26
CA GLY A 19 -14.91 -16.55 -12.19
C GLY A 19 -14.69 -15.19 -11.51
N TRP A 20 -15.33 -14.97 -10.35
CA TRP A 20 -15.17 -13.74 -9.57
C TRP A 20 -13.84 -13.72 -8.82
N ALA A 21 -13.39 -14.87 -8.30
CA ALA A 21 -12.08 -14.99 -7.67
C ALA A 21 -10.95 -14.66 -8.68
N VAL A 22 -11.07 -15.14 -9.93
CA VAL A 22 -10.11 -14.83 -11.00
C VAL A 22 -10.13 -13.34 -11.38
N ALA A 23 -11.31 -12.72 -11.46
CA ALA A 23 -11.41 -11.28 -11.75
C ALA A 23 -10.78 -10.41 -10.64
N VAL A 24 -11.06 -10.70 -9.37
CA VAL A 24 -10.46 -10.00 -8.22
C VAL A 24 -8.95 -10.20 -8.18
N GLN A 25 -8.49 -11.40 -8.51
CA GLN A 25 -7.06 -11.75 -8.57
C GLN A 25 -6.35 -11.04 -9.71
N LEU A 26 -6.97 -10.95 -10.90
CA LEU A 26 -6.44 -10.19 -12.04
C LEU A 26 -6.38 -8.68 -11.78
N VAL A 27 -7.39 -8.12 -11.11
CA VAL A 27 -7.38 -6.70 -10.72
C VAL A 27 -6.27 -6.43 -9.72
N GLY A 28 -6.08 -7.31 -8.74
CA GLY A 28 -5.02 -7.16 -7.73
C GLY A 28 -3.60 -7.33 -8.29
N THR A 29 -3.38 -8.33 -9.15
CA THR A 29 -2.06 -8.53 -9.77
C THR A 29 -1.74 -7.46 -10.81
N PHE A 30 -2.75 -6.95 -11.53
CA PHE A 30 -2.59 -5.81 -12.41
C PHE A 30 -2.31 -4.51 -11.63
N GLY A 31 -3.04 -4.27 -10.55
CA GLY A 31 -2.79 -3.14 -9.64
C GLY A 31 -1.38 -3.16 -9.07
N LEU A 32 -0.91 -4.35 -8.64
CA LEU A 32 0.47 -4.56 -8.21
C LEU A 32 1.47 -4.32 -9.34
N ALA A 33 1.24 -4.85 -10.54
CA ALA A 33 2.13 -4.67 -11.67
C ALA A 33 2.29 -3.19 -12.06
N VAL A 34 1.18 -2.48 -12.15
CA VAL A 34 1.16 -1.03 -12.43
C VAL A 34 1.85 -0.27 -11.30
N PHE A 35 1.60 -0.63 -10.04
CA PHE A 35 2.28 -0.04 -8.89
C PHE A 35 3.80 -0.24 -8.93
N LEU A 36 4.27 -1.47 -9.21
CA LEU A 36 5.70 -1.78 -9.29
C LEU A 36 6.36 -1.05 -10.47
N VAL A 37 5.67 -0.96 -11.62
CA VAL A 37 6.15 -0.23 -12.80
C VAL A 37 6.18 1.28 -12.54
N LEU A 38 5.12 1.86 -11.99
CA LEU A 38 5.09 3.28 -11.62
C LEU A 38 6.16 3.60 -10.58
N HIS A 39 6.35 2.75 -9.58
CA HIS A 39 7.44 2.91 -8.61
C HIS A 39 8.81 2.85 -9.30
N TYR A 40 9.05 1.86 -10.15
CA TYR A 40 10.32 1.73 -10.86
C TYR A 40 10.61 2.94 -11.76
N VAL A 41 9.61 3.45 -12.47
CA VAL A 41 9.77 4.55 -13.43
C VAL A 41 9.79 5.92 -12.75
N LEU A 42 8.97 6.15 -11.73
CA LEU A 42 8.78 7.48 -11.13
C LEU A 42 9.63 7.72 -9.89
N VAL A 43 10.01 6.65 -9.16
CA VAL A 43 10.68 6.77 -7.86
C VAL A 43 12.12 6.26 -7.90
N MET A 44 12.40 5.17 -8.63
CA MET A 44 13.77 4.71 -8.82
C MET A 44 14.42 5.40 -10.01
N GLN A 45 15.20 6.44 -9.76
CA GLN A 45 16.33 6.72 -10.65
C GLN A 45 17.27 5.50 -10.69
N PRO A 46 17.99 5.24 -11.80
CA PRO A 46 18.69 3.97 -12.07
C PRO A 46 19.89 3.62 -11.16
N ARG A 47 20.00 4.23 -9.97
CA ARG A 47 21.16 4.13 -9.08
C ARG A 47 21.01 3.22 -7.85
N GLU A 48 19.86 2.57 -7.63
CA GLU A 48 19.64 1.78 -6.40
C GLU A 48 19.46 0.26 -6.65
N ALA A 49 20.57 -0.47 -6.77
CA ALA A 49 20.62 -1.89 -7.07
C ALA A 49 19.89 -2.81 -6.06
N LYS A 50 19.94 -2.51 -4.75
CA LYS A 50 19.25 -3.31 -3.71
C LYS A 50 17.73 -3.31 -3.83
N ARG A 51 17.21 -2.24 -4.43
CA ARG A 51 15.79 -1.93 -4.55
C ARG A 51 15.20 -2.64 -5.79
N TYR A 52 16.04 -2.87 -6.81
CA TYR A 52 15.72 -3.71 -7.97
C TYR A 52 15.50 -5.18 -7.63
N GLU A 53 16.32 -5.78 -6.74
CA GLU A 53 16.15 -7.18 -6.32
C GLU A 53 14.84 -7.41 -5.56
N GLN A 54 14.41 -6.43 -4.76
CA GLN A 54 13.11 -6.46 -4.08
C GLN A 54 11.95 -6.44 -5.08
N LEU A 55 12.02 -5.56 -6.09
CA LEU A 55 11.08 -5.51 -7.21
C LEU A 55 11.05 -6.83 -7.99
N GLN A 56 12.21 -7.41 -8.31
CA GLN A 56 12.30 -8.66 -9.06
C GLN A 56 11.64 -9.82 -8.31
N SER A 57 11.85 -9.93 -7.00
CA SER A 57 11.20 -10.95 -6.15
C SER A 57 9.68 -10.81 -6.05
N LEU A 58 9.15 -9.60 -6.30
CA LEU A 58 7.71 -9.34 -6.35
C LEU A 58 7.16 -9.44 -7.79
N GLY A 59 7.99 -9.27 -8.81
CA GLY A 59 7.65 -9.57 -10.20
C GLY A 59 7.24 -11.03 -10.39
N GLU A 60 7.79 -11.95 -9.60
CA GLU A 60 7.36 -13.35 -9.55
C GLU A 60 5.90 -13.54 -9.06
N ILE A 61 5.37 -12.62 -8.24
CA ILE A 61 3.98 -12.64 -7.78
C ILE A 61 3.03 -12.29 -8.93
N VAL A 62 3.40 -11.28 -9.73
CA VAL A 62 2.65 -10.86 -10.91
C VAL A 62 2.74 -11.92 -12.01
N ALA A 63 3.95 -12.43 -12.28
CA ALA A 63 4.20 -13.45 -13.30
C ALA A 63 3.54 -14.79 -12.95
N GLY A 64 3.51 -15.17 -11.66
CA GLY A 64 2.86 -16.39 -11.17
C GLY A 64 1.37 -16.26 -10.84
N GLN A 65 0.77 -15.08 -11.06
CA GLN A 65 -0.60 -14.75 -10.64
C GLN A 65 -0.88 -15.10 -9.16
N HIS A 66 0.11 -15.04 -8.28
CA HIS A 66 -0.05 -15.52 -6.91
C HIS A 66 -0.81 -14.50 -6.07
N SER A 67 -2.06 -14.82 -5.70
CA SER A 67 -2.84 -14.00 -4.74
C SER A 67 -2.43 -14.23 -3.28
N LEU A 68 -1.61 -15.24 -3.01
CA LEU A 68 -1.23 -15.68 -1.67
C LEU A 68 0.26 -15.45 -1.41
N LEU A 69 0.54 -14.41 -0.62
CA LEU A 69 1.87 -13.95 -0.27
C LEU A 69 2.42 -14.68 0.96
N THR A 70 3.70 -15.02 0.94
CA THR A 70 4.43 -15.37 2.17
C THR A 70 4.51 -14.16 3.11
N ARG A 71 4.83 -14.39 4.38
CA ARG A 71 5.04 -13.31 5.35
C ARG A 71 6.14 -12.35 4.90
N GLU A 72 7.20 -12.87 4.29
CA GLU A 72 8.31 -12.07 3.75
C GLU A 72 7.88 -11.23 2.54
N GLN A 73 7.11 -11.81 1.61
CA GLN A 73 6.56 -11.08 0.47
C GLN A 73 5.59 -9.97 0.91
N ALA A 74 4.72 -10.27 1.88
CA ALA A 74 3.82 -9.28 2.47
C ALA A 74 4.59 -8.14 3.16
N SER A 75 5.69 -8.46 3.87
CA SER A 75 6.55 -7.44 4.49
C SER A 75 7.26 -6.56 3.45
N ARG A 76 7.80 -7.15 2.36
CA ARG A 76 8.42 -6.38 1.28
C ARG A 76 7.43 -5.48 0.55
N LEU A 77 6.20 -5.96 0.39
CA LEU A 77 5.12 -5.19 -0.21
C LEU A 77 4.72 -3.99 0.66
N GLU A 78 4.70 -4.18 1.98
CA GLU A 78 4.51 -3.09 2.95
C GLU A 78 5.64 -2.05 2.86
N ASP A 79 6.90 -2.47 2.75
CA ASP A 79 8.03 -1.54 2.57
C ASP A 79 7.89 -0.72 1.27
N LEU A 80 7.49 -1.35 0.17
CA LEU A 80 7.26 -0.63 -1.10
C LEU A 80 6.05 0.31 -1.03
N PHE A 81 4.97 -0.10 -0.36
CA PHE A 81 3.82 0.76 -0.10
C PHE A 81 4.27 2.04 0.62
N VAL A 82 5.07 1.91 1.69
CA VAL A 82 5.61 3.04 2.45
C VAL A 82 6.43 3.98 1.57
N ILE A 83 7.30 3.44 0.72
CA ILE A 83 8.14 4.25 -0.17
C ILE A 83 7.26 5.03 -1.16
N ALA A 84 6.37 4.36 -1.87
CA ALA A 84 5.49 5.01 -2.85
C ALA A 84 4.55 6.03 -2.20
N ALA A 85 3.94 5.66 -1.08
CA ALA A 85 3.05 6.52 -0.33
C ALA A 85 3.78 7.76 0.22
N GLY A 86 5.04 7.62 0.64
CA GLY A 86 5.86 8.75 1.11
C GLY A 86 6.03 9.84 0.05
N HIS A 87 6.28 9.47 -1.21
CA HIS A 87 6.37 10.44 -2.30
C HIS A 87 5.03 11.10 -2.63
N GLU A 88 3.96 10.30 -2.71
CA GLU A 88 2.61 10.80 -2.99
C GLU A 88 2.11 11.75 -1.89
N VAL A 89 2.37 11.41 -0.62
CA VAL A 89 2.04 12.25 0.53
C VAL A 89 2.90 13.52 0.55
N ALA A 90 4.18 13.44 0.21
CA ALA A 90 5.04 14.61 0.13
C ALA A 90 4.58 15.61 -0.96
N GLY A 91 4.18 15.12 -2.14
CA GLY A 91 3.60 15.97 -3.18
C GLY A 91 2.34 16.69 -2.70
N LEU A 92 1.43 15.94 -2.07
CA LEU A 92 0.23 16.51 -1.44
C LEU A 92 0.59 17.58 -0.41
N ILE A 93 1.55 17.31 0.48
CA ILE A 93 1.99 18.26 1.52
C ILE A 93 2.54 19.54 0.89
N VAL A 94 3.39 19.43 -0.13
CA VAL A 94 3.96 20.62 -0.80
C VAL A 94 2.86 21.50 -1.38
N ASP A 95 1.85 20.90 -2.03
CA ASP A 95 0.74 21.65 -2.62
C ASP A 95 -0.16 22.28 -1.55
N GLU A 96 -0.43 21.56 -0.46
CA GLU A 96 -1.30 22.01 0.63
C GLU A 96 -0.63 23.08 1.51
N LEU A 97 0.68 23.01 1.73
CA LEU A 97 1.44 24.04 2.46
C LEU A 97 1.44 25.36 1.68
N ARG A 98 1.47 25.34 0.34
CA ARG A 98 1.29 26.55 -0.48
C ARG A 98 -0.12 27.13 -0.35
N GLY A 99 -1.11 26.28 -0.10
CA GLY A 99 -2.50 26.67 0.17
C GLY A 99 -2.77 27.15 1.60
N ASN A 100 -1.76 27.19 2.48
CA ASN A 100 -1.89 27.48 3.91
C ASN A 100 -2.92 26.59 4.63
N SER A 101 -2.99 25.31 4.26
CA SER A 101 -3.88 24.35 4.91
C SER A 101 -3.53 24.16 6.39
N THR A 102 -4.56 24.03 7.24
CA THR A 102 -4.38 23.71 8.66
C THR A 102 -3.89 22.27 8.85
N ALA A 103 -3.24 21.99 9.98
CA ALA A 103 -2.77 20.65 10.30
C ALA A 103 -3.91 19.61 10.30
N ASP A 104 -5.10 19.95 10.81
CA ASP A 104 -6.25 19.02 10.82
C ASP A 104 -6.78 18.73 9.42
N ALA A 105 -6.87 19.76 8.57
CA ALA A 105 -7.30 19.60 7.17
C ALA A 105 -6.29 18.76 6.38
N LEU A 106 -5.00 19.02 6.59
CA LEU A 106 -3.91 18.27 5.98
C LEU A 106 -3.89 16.81 6.48
N ALA A 107 -4.10 16.57 7.77
CA ALA A 107 -4.15 15.23 8.36
C ALA A 107 -5.22 14.37 7.70
N LYS A 108 -6.43 14.93 7.51
CA LYS A 108 -7.51 14.23 6.82
C LYS A 108 -7.15 13.89 5.37
N LYS A 109 -6.57 14.83 4.62
CA LYS A 109 -6.13 14.60 3.23
C LYS A 109 -5.04 13.54 3.13
N ILE A 110 -4.09 13.53 4.07
CA ILE A 110 -3.04 12.51 4.15
C ILE A 110 -3.67 11.14 4.43
N GLU A 111 -4.59 11.04 5.39
CA GLU A 111 -5.26 9.78 5.71
C GLU A 111 -6.05 9.24 4.50
N ASP A 112 -6.87 10.09 3.88
CA ASP A 112 -7.66 9.73 2.70
C ASP A 112 -6.75 9.26 1.55
N LYS A 113 -5.61 9.92 1.34
CA LYS A 113 -4.61 9.53 0.33
C LYS A 113 -4.00 8.18 0.65
N LEU A 114 -3.57 7.95 1.90
CA LEU A 114 -2.98 6.69 2.33
C LEU A 114 -3.98 5.52 2.20
N ILE A 115 -5.22 5.71 2.64
CA ILE A 115 -6.30 4.71 2.52
C ILE A 115 -6.62 4.43 1.05
N PHE A 116 -6.67 5.47 0.21
CA PHE A 116 -6.90 5.26 -1.22
C PHE A 116 -5.80 4.42 -1.86
N GLN A 117 -4.53 4.66 -1.49
CA GLN A 117 -3.39 3.90 -2.02
C GLN A 117 -3.39 2.43 -1.60
N THR A 118 -4.00 2.06 -0.47
CA THR A 118 -4.10 0.63 -0.08
C THR A 118 -4.95 -0.18 -1.06
N ARG A 119 -5.80 0.48 -1.87
CA ARG A 119 -6.63 -0.18 -2.89
C ARG A 119 -5.80 -0.83 -4.00
N LEU A 120 -4.59 -0.32 -4.26
CA LEU A 120 -3.67 -0.93 -5.23
C LEU A 120 -3.24 -2.34 -4.82
N LEU A 121 -3.46 -2.71 -3.55
CA LEU A 121 -3.11 -4.00 -2.97
C LEU A 121 -4.34 -4.87 -2.73
N GLU A 122 -5.52 -4.46 -3.19
CA GLU A 122 -6.72 -5.30 -3.16
C GLU A 122 -6.50 -6.59 -3.95
N GLY A 123 -7.11 -7.69 -3.50
CA GLY A 123 -6.91 -9.01 -4.09
C GLY A 123 -5.63 -9.73 -3.62
N LEU A 124 -4.68 -9.02 -3.00
CA LEU A 124 -3.50 -9.64 -2.38
C LEU A 124 -3.82 -10.09 -0.95
N ARG A 125 -3.53 -11.36 -0.66
CA ARG A 125 -3.79 -12.01 0.61
C ARG A 125 -2.55 -12.69 1.14
N ARG A 126 -2.45 -12.83 2.46
CA ARG A 126 -1.36 -13.64 3.04
C ARG A 126 -1.74 -15.12 3.01
N LYS A 127 -0.73 -15.99 2.96
CA LYS A 127 -0.90 -17.46 3.05
C LYS A 127 -1.58 -17.90 4.35
N ASP A 128 -1.33 -17.18 5.45
CA ASP A 128 -1.93 -17.41 6.76
C ASP A 128 -3.29 -16.71 6.97
N GLY A 129 -3.82 -16.08 5.92
CA GLY A 129 -5.11 -15.39 5.94
C GLY A 129 -5.01 -13.87 6.13
N GLY A 130 -6.12 -13.18 5.84
CA GLY A 130 -6.19 -11.72 5.85
C GLY A 130 -5.75 -11.07 4.53
N THR A 131 -6.36 -9.94 4.20
CA THR A 131 -5.99 -9.14 3.03
C THR A 131 -4.94 -8.09 3.39
N ILE A 132 -4.03 -7.81 2.46
CA ILE A 132 -2.96 -6.81 2.69
C ILE A 132 -3.55 -5.41 2.79
N SER A 133 -4.53 -5.08 1.94
CA SER A 133 -5.19 -3.78 1.94
C SER A 133 -5.92 -3.48 3.25
N GLU A 134 -6.66 -4.45 3.82
CA GLU A 134 -7.32 -4.28 5.13
C GLU A 134 -6.29 -4.13 6.25
N MET A 135 -5.22 -4.94 6.23
CA MET A 135 -4.15 -4.85 7.22
C MET A 135 -3.51 -3.45 7.23
N LEU A 136 -3.14 -2.92 6.07
CA LEU A 136 -2.53 -1.59 5.97
C LEU A 136 -3.52 -0.48 6.34
N THR A 137 -4.78 -0.58 5.89
CA THR A 137 -5.84 0.37 6.27
C THR A 137 -6.02 0.43 7.78
N HIS A 138 -6.03 -0.73 8.44
CA HIS A 138 -6.11 -0.81 9.90
C HIS A 138 -4.88 -0.18 10.59
N LYS A 139 -3.68 -0.44 10.08
CA LYS A 139 -2.45 0.19 10.61
C LYS A 139 -2.48 1.71 10.47
N ILE A 140 -2.89 2.23 9.31
CA ILE A 140 -2.99 3.67 9.05
C ILE A 140 -3.96 4.34 10.03
N ARG A 141 -5.18 3.78 10.17
CA ARG A 141 -6.22 4.35 11.05
C ARG A 141 -5.85 4.35 12.52
N ASN A 142 -5.06 3.38 12.97
CA ASN A 142 -4.77 3.18 14.39
C ASN A 142 -3.37 3.68 14.82
N SER A 143 -2.59 4.31 13.93
CA SER A 143 -1.22 4.75 14.22
C SER A 143 -1.06 6.26 14.45
N ASP A 144 -2.16 7.02 14.34
CA ASP A 144 -2.15 8.49 14.35
C ASP A 144 -1.12 9.09 13.38
N ILE A 145 -0.84 8.38 12.29
CA ILE A 145 0.22 8.70 11.35
C ILE A 145 -0.06 10.01 10.62
N SER A 146 -1.29 10.19 10.16
CA SER A 146 -1.71 11.37 9.40
C SER A 146 -1.68 12.64 10.25
N PRO A 147 -2.21 12.65 11.50
CA PRO A 147 -2.03 13.78 12.42
C PRO A 147 -0.56 14.13 12.69
N LYS A 148 0.30 13.13 12.97
CA LYS A 148 1.72 13.37 13.27
C LYS A 148 2.46 13.97 12.07
N VAL A 149 2.25 13.41 10.87
CA VAL A 149 2.87 13.92 9.64
C VAL A 149 2.37 15.33 9.34
N ALA A 150 1.07 15.60 9.48
CA ALA A 150 0.51 16.93 9.22
C ALA A 150 1.00 18.00 10.20
N GLN A 151 1.05 17.70 11.49
CA GLN A 151 1.58 18.62 12.50
C GLN A 151 3.02 18.98 12.22
N ARG A 152 3.85 17.97 11.93
CA ARG A 152 5.25 18.18 11.60
C ARG A 152 5.44 18.94 10.30
N ALA A 153 4.63 18.66 9.28
CA ALA A 153 4.67 19.36 8.01
C ALA A 153 4.44 20.87 8.17
N VAL A 154 3.42 21.25 8.94
CA VAL A 154 3.09 22.67 9.18
C VAL A 154 4.14 23.35 10.07
N ALA A 155 4.72 22.63 11.02
CA ALA A 155 5.71 23.18 11.96
C ALA A 155 7.11 23.33 11.34
N GLU A 156 7.56 22.34 10.55
CA GLU A 156 8.97 22.18 10.18
C GLU A 156 9.22 22.21 8.67
N TRP A 157 8.21 21.92 7.82
CA TRP A 157 8.45 21.65 6.39
C TRP A 157 8.00 22.75 5.44
N THR A 158 7.40 23.83 5.94
CA THR A 158 6.90 24.97 5.14
C THR A 158 7.92 25.53 4.14
N ASN A 159 9.21 25.52 4.51
CA ASN A 159 10.30 26.01 3.67
C ASN A 159 11.27 24.91 3.20
N SER A 160 10.93 23.64 3.44
CA SER A 160 11.79 22.52 3.10
C SER A 160 11.71 22.17 1.62
N GLN A 161 12.81 21.63 1.08
CA GLN A 161 12.81 21.10 -0.28
C GLN A 161 11.95 19.85 -0.38
N SER A 162 11.31 19.63 -1.54
CA SER A 162 10.42 18.48 -1.76
C SER A 162 11.08 17.13 -1.49
N GLU A 163 12.38 17.00 -1.74
CA GLU A 163 13.13 15.76 -1.48
C GLU A 163 13.29 15.49 0.02
N VAL A 164 13.50 16.54 0.82
CA VAL A 164 13.56 16.44 2.29
C VAL A 164 12.20 15.99 2.84
N ILE A 165 11.12 16.62 2.36
CA ILE A 165 9.76 16.26 2.75
C ILE A 165 9.44 14.81 2.40
N ALA A 166 9.83 14.35 1.21
CA ALA A 166 9.64 12.96 0.79
C ALA A 166 10.39 11.95 1.67
N ASN A 167 11.65 12.24 1.99
CA ASN A 167 12.45 11.38 2.88
C ASN A 167 11.86 11.33 4.30
N GLU A 168 11.49 12.48 4.86
CA GLU A 168 10.91 12.53 6.22
C GLU A 168 9.52 11.89 6.28
N CYS A 169 8.69 12.09 5.25
CA CYS A 169 7.40 11.39 5.12
C CYS A 169 7.60 9.88 5.10
N ARG A 170 8.52 9.39 4.26
CA ARG A 170 8.83 7.97 4.18
C ARG A 170 9.29 7.41 5.51
N ASP A 171 10.17 8.10 6.21
CA ASP A 171 10.73 7.62 7.47
C ASP A 171 9.68 7.59 8.58
N MET A 172 8.81 8.61 8.66
CA MET A 172 7.66 8.62 9.56
C MET A 172 6.66 7.52 9.22
N LEU A 173 6.34 7.35 7.93
CA LEU A 173 5.43 6.30 7.47
C LEU A 173 5.94 4.91 7.84
N ASN A 174 7.23 4.66 7.57
CA ASN A 174 7.90 3.41 7.88
C ASN A 174 7.88 3.10 9.37
N PHE A 175 8.21 4.10 10.20
CA PHE A 175 8.24 3.95 11.65
C PHE A 175 6.87 3.60 12.22
N GLU A 176 5.83 4.38 11.87
CA GLU A 176 4.50 4.21 12.45
C GLU A 176 3.79 2.94 11.95
N ILE A 177 3.93 2.59 10.67
CA ILE A 177 3.35 1.37 10.10
C ILE A 177 4.02 0.10 10.69
N LYS A 178 5.34 0.13 10.93
CA LYS A 178 6.05 -0.97 11.60
C LYS A 178 5.74 -1.04 13.09
N ARG A 179 5.63 0.09 13.77
CA ARG A 179 5.24 0.16 15.18
C ARG A 179 3.84 -0.42 15.40
N ALA A 180 2.89 -0.13 14.52
CA ALA A 180 1.54 -0.71 14.57
C ALA A 180 1.54 -2.24 14.44
N ALA A 181 2.60 -2.86 13.93
CA ALA A 181 2.76 -4.32 13.92
C ALA A 181 3.23 -4.90 15.27
N MET A 182 3.83 -4.09 16.15
CA MET A 182 4.39 -4.49 17.44
C MET A 182 3.43 -4.30 18.62
N ALA A 183 2.32 -3.57 18.44
CA ALA A 183 1.35 -3.26 19.50
C ALA A 183 0.36 -4.41 19.80
N LYS A 184 0.80 -5.67 19.72
CA LYS A 184 0.01 -6.86 20.04
C LYS A 184 0.49 -7.53 21.31
#